data_AF-A0A8K0SGC8-F1
#
_entry.id   AF-A0A8K0SGC8-F1
#
_cell.length_a   1.000
_cell.length_b   1.000
_cell.length_c   1.000
_cell.angle_alpha   90.00
_cell.angle_beta   90.00
_cell.angle_gamma   90.00
#
_symmetry.space_group_name_H-M   'P 1'
#
loop_
_entity.id
_entity.type
_entity.pdbx_description
1 polymer ?
#
loop_
_entity_poly.entity_id
_entity_poly.type
_entity_poly.pdbx_seq_one_letter_code
_entity_poly.pdbx_strand_id
1 'polypeptide(L)'
;MDPAHDRPVPREPRSVEVVARIQVKNRRRQYLEQHPSYFDDPEHELADPIQYQSLVKTFQSPQERQEDQKRKGYGLLLEADLNRGEARISEVQQSQDGRNGAENGKPTADDPWKSSAANKEQGQELWREFLTQRFVDGKDDDFDYALVDGNEDYDQVERQEAQDAWFEDEKPEWEADGRERQGETGVQDF
;
A
#
# COMPACT_ATOMS: atom_id res chain seq x y z
N MET A 1 31.11 19.19 26.54
CA MET A 1 29.86 19.10 25.78
C MET A 1 30.28 18.87 24.34
N ASP A 2 30.49 17.62 23.96
CA ASP A 2 31.01 17.26 22.63
C ASP A 2 29.86 17.25 21.61
N PRO A 3 29.93 18.06 20.53
CA PRO A 3 28.89 18.14 19.51
C PRO A 3 28.91 16.97 18.52
N ALA A 4 29.46 15.82 18.90
CA ALA A 4 29.80 14.73 17.98
C ALA A 4 28.64 13.76 17.64
N HIS A 5 27.42 14.02 18.12
CA HIS A 5 26.29 13.07 17.98
C HIS A 5 25.24 13.44 16.93
N ASP A 6 25.47 14.48 16.12
CA ASP A 6 24.44 15.03 15.23
C ASP A 6 24.49 14.52 13.78
N ARG A 7 25.32 13.50 13.50
CA ARG A 7 25.34 12.86 12.16
C ARG A 7 24.66 11.50 12.24
N PRO A 8 23.59 11.25 11.45
CA PRO A 8 23.01 9.93 11.37
C PRO A 8 24.07 8.94 10.89
N VAL A 9 24.21 7.82 11.61
CA VAL A 9 25.11 6.74 11.23
C VAL A 9 24.63 6.16 9.89
N PRO A 10 25.49 6.06 8.85
CA PRO A 10 25.10 5.45 7.58
C PRO A 10 24.58 4.03 7.79
N ARG A 11 23.40 3.73 7.24
CA ARG A 11 22.82 2.38 7.31
C ARG A 11 23.71 1.41 6.55
N GLU A 12 23.87 0.19 7.07
CA GLU A 12 24.60 -0.86 6.35
C GLU A 12 23.99 -1.09 4.96
N PRO A 13 24.82 -1.30 3.92
CA PRO A 13 24.32 -1.52 2.57
C PRO A 13 23.48 -2.81 2.53
N ARG A 14 22.25 -2.70 2.01
CA ARG A 14 21.34 -3.83 1.82
C ARG A 14 21.92 -4.81 0.77
N SER A 15 21.57 -6.09 0.88
CA SER A 15 21.96 -7.08 -0.15
C SER A 15 21.26 -6.79 -1.49
N VAL A 16 21.89 -7.18 -2.59
CA VAL A 16 21.37 -6.97 -3.95
C VAL A 16 19.97 -7.58 -4.12
N GLU A 17 19.74 -8.76 -3.56
CA GLU A 17 18.43 -9.44 -3.60
C GLU A 17 17.34 -8.64 -2.86
N VAL A 18 17.68 -8.05 -1.70
CA VAL A 18 16.74 -7.23 -0.93
C VAL A 18 16.43 -5.93 -1.69
N VAL A 19 17.43 -5.32 -2.32
CA VAL A 19 17.24 -4.12 -3.16
C VAL A 19 16.33 -4.43 -4.34
N ALA A 20 16.59 -5.51 -5.08
CA ALA A 20 15.75 -5.91 -6.22
C ALA A 20 14.30 -6.17 -5.81
N ARG A 21 14.08 -6.85 -4.67
CA ARG A 21 12.71 -7.06 -4.14
C ARG A 21 12.03 -5.76 -3.78
N ILE A 22 12.76 -4.80 -3.20
CA ILE A 22 12.21 -3.48 -2.86
C ILE A 22 11.86 -2.70 -4.12
N GLN A 23 12.72 -2.71 -5.14
CA GLN A 23 12.46 -2.07 -6.43
C GLN A 23 11.17 -2.62 -7.06
N VAL A 24 10.99 -3.94 -7.12
CA VAL A 24 9.75 -4.56 -7.62
C VAL A 24 8.53 -4.06 -6.86
N LYS A 25 8.59 -4.06 -5.51
CA LYS A 25 7.48 -3.57 -4.70
C LYS A 25 7.18 -2.08 -4.93
N ASN A 26 8.22 -1.26 -5.11
CA ASN A 26 8.07 0.16 -5.38
C ASN A 26 7.46 0.41 -6.76
N ARG A 27 7.90 -0.32 -7.80
CA ARG A 27 7.31 -0.25 -9.14
C ARG A 27 5.82 -0.59 -9.12
N ARG A 28 5.45 -1.66 -8.42
CA ARG A 28 4.05 -2.06 -8.26
C ARG A 28 3.21 -1.02 -7.51
N ARG A 29 3.75 -0.38 -6.48
CA ARG A 29 3.07 0.75 -5.81
C ARG A 29 2.87 1.93 -6.76
N GLN A 30 3.92 2.29 -7.50
CA GLN A 30 3.86 3.39 -8.45
C GLN A 30 2.84 3.12 -9.57
N TYR A 31 2.72 1.86 -10.02
CA TYR A 31 1.68 1.45 -10.96
C TYR A 31 0.29 1.73 -10.40
N LEU A 32 -0.01 1.32 -9.16
CA LEU A 32 -1.32 1.54 -8.54
C LEU A 32 -1.67 3.02 -8.39
N GLU A 33 -0.69 3.87 -8.05
CA GLU A 33 -0.89 5.33 -8.00
C GLU A 33 -1.30 5.91 -9.36
N GLN A 34 -0.72 5.39 -10.44
CA GLN A 34 -1.03 5.82 -11.81
C GLN A 34 -2.30 5.18 -12.38
N HIS A 35 -2.77 4.07 -11.80
CA HIS A 35 -3.93 3.32 -12.27
C HIS A 35 -5.00 3.16 -11.18
N PRO A 36 -5.67 4.26 -10.75
CA PRO A 36 -6.75 4.18 -9.75
C PRO A 36 -7.89 3.24 -10.15
N SER A 37 -8.10 3.01 -11.46
CA SER A 37 -9.14 2.13 -11.98
C SER A 37 -8.98 0.67 -11.56
N TYR A 38 -7.80 0.25 -11.11
CA TYR A 38 -7.58 -1.07 -10.51
C TYR A 38 -8.59 -1.34 -9.37
N PHE A 39 -8.76 -0.37 -8.47
CA PHE A 39 -9.66 -0.51 -7.31
C PHE A 39 -11.15 -0.51 -7.66
N ASP A 40 -11.52 -0.16 -8.89
CA ASP A 40 -12.91 -0.15 -9.34
C ASP A 40 -13.38 -1.52 -9.84
N ASP A 41 -12.48 -2.48 -9.98
CA ASP A 41 -12.79 -3.81 -10.50
C ASP A 41 -13.70 -4.60 -9.52
N PRO A 42 -14.91 -5.01 -9.95
CA PRO A 42 -15.79 -5.81 -9.12
C PRO A 42 -15.23 -7.19 -8.73
N GLU A 43 -14.31 -7.77 -9.51
CA GLU A 43 -13.73 -9.09 -9.26
C GLU A 43 -12.84 -9.12 -8.02
N HIS A 44 -12.36 -7.97 -7.56
CA HIS A 44 -11.57 -7.88 -6.35
C HIS A 44 -12.31 -8.39 -5.10
N GLU A 45 -13.66 -8.40 -5.10
CA GLU A 45 -14.43 -9.06 -4.03
C GLU A 45 -14.06 -10.55 -3.87
N LEU A 46 -13.68 -11.23 -4.96
CA LEU A 46 -13.32 -12.64 -4.97
C LEU A 46 -11.95 -12.91 -4.34
N ALA A 47 -11.09 -11.89 -4.23
CA ALA A 47 -9.77 -12.00 -3.62
C ALA A 47 -9.84 -12.38 -2.12
N ASP A 48 -10.82 -11.83 -1.40
CA ASP A 48 -11.21 -12.26 -0.06
C ASP A 48 -12.69 -11.89 0.24
N PRO A 49 -13.63 -12.82 -0.02
CA PRO A 49 -15.06 -12.56 0.14
C PRO A 49 -15.50 -12.36 1.60
N ILE A 50 -14.73 -12.83 2.58
CA ILE A 50 -15.04 -12.65 4.00
C ILE A 50 -14.64 -11.24 4.42
N GLN A 51 -13.44 -10.83 4.04
CA GLN A 51 -12.90 -9.49 4.33
C GLN A 51 -13.70 -8.39 3.61
N TYR A 52 -14.08 -8.61 2.35
CA TYR A 52 -14.95 -7.67 1.62
C TYR A 52 -16.32 -7.52 2.29
N GLN A 53 -16.89 -8.63 2.77
CA GLN A 53 -18.16 -8.60 3.47
C GLN A 53 -18.08 -7.77 4.76
N SER A 54 -17.04 -7.99 5.57
CA SER A 54 -16.88 -7.32 6.86
C SER A 54 -16.62 -5.82 6.68
N LEU A 55 -15.70 -5.45 5.78
CA LEU A 55 -15.26 -4.07 5.57
C LEU A 55 -16.20 -3.24 4.70
N VAL A 56 -16.76 -3.82 3.63
CA VAL A 56 -17.52 -3.06 2.64
C VAL A 56 -19.02 -3.34 2.76
N LYS A 57 -19.45 -4.60 2.62
CA LYS A 57 -20.90 -4.91 2.54
C LYS A 57 -21.66 -4.60 3.82
N THR A 58 -21.03 -4.68 5.00
CA THR A 58 -21.67 -4.32 6.28
C THR A 58 -22.21 -2.88 6.32
N PHE A 59 -21.57 -1.97 5.58
CA PHE A 59 -21.93 -0.54 5.57
C PHE A 59 -22.74 -0.13 4.33
N GLN A 60 -23.09 -1.06 3.44
CA GLN A 60 -23.88 -0.76 2.24
C GLN A 60 -25.37 -0.63 2.56
N SER A 61 -25.96 0.46 2.10
CA SER A 61 -27.41 0.68 2.12
C SER A 61 -28.14 -0.29 1.18
N PRO A 62 -29.48 -0.47 1.34
CA PRO A 62 -30.27 -1.29 0.42
C PRO A 62 -30.20 -0.81 -1.03
N GLN A 63 -30.11 0.51 -1.26
CA GLN A 63 -30.02 1.07 -2.60
C GLN A 63 -28.67 0.73 -3.26
N GLU A 64 -27.57 0.94 -2.55
CA GLU A 64 -26.22 0.62 -3.05
C GLU A 64 -26.08 -0.86 -3.36
N ARG A 65 -26.66 -1.75 -2.54
CA ARG A 65 -26.68 -3.19 -2.81
C ARG A 65 -27.40 -3.55 -4.11
N GLN A 66 -28.51 -2.88 -4.41
CA GLN A 66 -29.23 -3.10 -5.67
C GLN A 66 -28.43 -2.62 -6.87
N GLU A 67 -27.74 -1.48 -6.75
CA GLU A 67 -26.87 -0.95 -7.79
C GLU A 67 -25.65 -1.85 -8.02
N ASP A 68 -25.02 -2.32 -6.94
CA ASP A 68 -23.91 -3.26 -6.97
C ASP A 68 -24.31 -4.58 -7.61
N GLN A 69 -25.47 -5.13 -7.24
CA GLN A 69 -26.01 -6.35 -7.85
C GLN A 69 -26.28 -6.18 -9.36
N LYS A 70 -26.75 -5.00 -9.79
CA LYS A 70 -26.92 -4.70 -11.22
C LYS A 70 -25.59 -4.58 -11.94
N ARG A 71 -24.59 -3.97 -11.29
CA ARG A 71 -23.25 -3.75 -11.86
C ARG A 71 -22.48 -5.06 -12.02
N LYS A 72 -22.43 -5.88 -10.97
CA LYS A 72 -21.69 -7.16 -10.92
C LYS A 72 -22.38 -8.28 -11.68
N GLY A 73 -23.70 -8.20 -11.80
CA GLY A 73 -24.51 -9.29 -12.33
C GLY A 73 -24.60 -10.46 -11.34
N TYR A 74 -25.39 -11.47 -11.73
CA TYR A 74 -25.71 -12.60 -10.85
C TYR A 74 -24.55 -13.59 -10.68
N GLY A 75 -23.69 -13.75 -11.70
CA GLY A 75 -22.57 -14.70 -11.69
C GLY A 75 -21.53 -14.40 -10.61
N LEU A 76 -20.97 -13.19 -10.62
CA LEU A 76 -19.98 -12.75 -9.63
C LEU A 76 -20.53 -12.79 -8.20
N LEU A 77 -21.81 -12.43 -8.02
CA LEU A 77 -22.45 -12.49 -6.70
C LEU A 77 -22.56 -13.94 -6.18
N LEU A 78 -22.97 -14.86 -7.05
CA LEU A 78 -23.10 -16.28 -6.70
C LEU A 78 -21.74 -16.87 -6.36
N GLU A 79 -20.70 -16.56 -7.13
CA GLU A 79 -19.34 -17.03 -6.86
C GLU A 79 -18.80 -16.49 -5.53
N ALA A 80 -18.98 -15.19 -5.26
CA ALA A 80 -18.59 -14.61 -3.98
C ALA A 80 -19.35 -15.25 -2.79
N ASP A 81 -20.63 -15.58 -2.96
CA ASP A 81 -21.43 -16.29 -1.96
C ASP A 81 -20.94 -17.73 -1.73
N LEU A 82 -20.61 -18.45 -2.79
CA LEU A 82 -20.05 -19.81 -2.73
C LEU A 82 -18.69 -19.82 -2.01
N ASN A 83 -17.76 -18.97 -2.45
CA ASN A 83 -16.41 -18.89 -1.86
C ASN A 83 -16.47 -18.52 -0.38
N ARG A 84 -17.37 -17.62 0.01
CA ARG A 84 -17.61 -17.28 1.42
C ARG A 84 -18.17 -18.46 2.21
N GLY A 85 -19.08 -19.24 1.62
CA GLY A 85 -19.60 -20.46 2.22
C GLY A 85 -18.51 -21.50 2.47
N GLU A 86 -17.67 -21.74 1.47
CA GLU A 86 -16.54 -22.68 1.53
C GLU A 86 -15.49 -22.25 2.57
N ALA A 87 -15.14 -20.97 2.63
CA ALA A 87 -14.20 -20.43 3.59
C ALA A 87 -14.70 -20.60 5.04
N ARG A 88 -15.99 -20.36 5.30
CA ARG A 88 -16.60 -20.59 6.62
C ARG A 88 -16.62 -22.07 7.01
N ILE A 89 -16.92 -22.95 6.06
CA ILE A 89 -16.90 -24.41 6.32
C ILE A 89 -15.47 -24.86 6.65
N SER A 90 -14.48 -24.36 5.91
CA SER A 90 -13.06 -24.65 6.13
C SER A 90 -12.60 -24.21 7.53
N GLU A 91 -13.02 -23.02 7.98
CA GLU A 91 -12.71 -22.52 9.33
C GLU A 91 -13.35 -23.40 10.43
N VAL A 92 -14.59 -23.84 10.23
CA VAL A 92 -15.25 -24.78 11.17
C VAL A 92 -14.54 -26.13 11.19
N GLN A 93 -14.14 -26.66 10.04
CA GLN A 93 -13.38 -27.91 9.95
C GLN A 93 -12.02 -27.81 10.65
N GLN A 94 -11.26 -26.74 10.41
CA GLN A 94 -9.98 -26.48 11.09
C GLN A 94 -10.14 -26.38 12.61
N SER A 95 -11.26 -25.80 13.06
CA SER A 95 -11.62 -25.70 14.47
C SER A 95 -11.98 -27.06 15.08
N GLN A 96 -12.65 -27.93 14.33
CA GLN A 96 -12.99 -29.29 14.77
C GLN A 96 -11.78 -30.21 14.82
N ASP A 97 -10.82 -30.05 13.90
CA ASP A 97 -9.57 -30.82 13.87
C ASP A 97 -8.56 -30.39 14.96
N GLY A 98 -8.91 -29.44 15.82
CA GLY A 98 -8.04 -28.96 16.90
C GLY A 98 -6.76 -28.28 16.40
N ARG A 99 -6.69 -27.92 15.12
CA ARG A 99 -5.59 -27.14 14.53
C ARG A 99 -5.60 -25.66 14.93
N ASN A 100 -6.56 -25.24 15.74
CA ASN A 100 -6.64 -23.90 16.31
C ASN A 100 -5.60 -23.68 17.42
N GLY A 101 -4.33 -23.65 17.04
CA GLY A 101 -3.30 -22.92 17.75
C GLY A 101 -3.17 -21.51 17.16
N ALA A 102 -3.96 -20.55 17.66
CA ALA A 102 -3.54 -19.16 17.86
C ALA A 102 -3.21 -18.20 16.68
N GLU A 103 -3.76 -18.34 15.47
CA GLU A 103 -3.36 -17.45 14.34
C GLU A 103 -4.47 -16.81 13.50
N ASN A 104 -5.74 -16.79 13.95
CA ASN A 104 -6.68 -15.76 13.44
C ASN A 104 -6.24 -14.41 14.04
N GLY A 105 -5.19 -13.90 13.41
CA GLY A 105 -4.25 -12.93 13.94
C GLY A 105 -4.95 -11.66 14.32
N LYS A 106 -4.76 -11.26 15.58
CA LYS A 106 -5.04 -9.91 16.03
C LYS A 106 -4.46 -8.93 14.98
N PRO A 107 -5.19 -7.88 14.57
CA PRO A 107 -4.69 -6.94 13.58
C PRO A 107 -3.30 -6.44 14.01
N THR A 108 -2.34 -6.54 13.10
CA THR A 108 -0.98 -6.02 13.30
C THR A 108 -0.84 -4.69 12.56
N ALA A 109 0.28 -4.00 12.78
CA ALA A 109 0.62 -2.82 11.99
C ALA A 109 0.81 -3.15 10.50
N ASP A 110 1.18 -4.41 10.20
CA ASP A 110 1.39 -4.87 8.82
C ASP A 110 0.08 -5.32 8.14
N ASP A 111 -0.92 -5.74 8.92
CA ASP A 111 -2.24 -6.18 8.42
C ASP A 111 -3.41 -5.39 9.05
N PRO A 112 -3.47 -4.05 8.89
CA PRO A 112 -4.52 -3.21 9.49
C PRO A 112 -5.93 -3.60 9.03
N TRP A 113 -6.08 -4.12 7.81
CA TRP A 113 -7.37 -4.56 7.25
C TRP A 113 -8.00 -5.75 7.97
N LYS A 114 -7.25 -6.52 8.78
CA LYS A 114 -7.83 -7.57 9.63
C LYS A 114 -8.66 -7.01 10.79
N SER A 115 -8.61 -5.70 11.02
CA SER A 115 -9.44 -5.03 12.04
C SER A 115 -10.87 -4.79 11.58
N SER A 116 -11.78 -4.56 12.53
CA SER A 116 -13.14 -4.14 12.22
C SER A 116 -13.17 -2.66 11.84
N ALA A 117 -13.79 -2.33 10.71
CA ALA A 117 -14.04 -0.95 10.32
C ALA A 117 -15.09 -0.30 11.25
N ALA A 118 -14.92 0.98 11.59
CA ALA A 118 -15.89 1.72 12.39
C ALA A 118 -17.00 2.37 11.54
N ASN A 119 -16.70 2.68 10.28
CA ASN A 119 -17.63 3.31 9.34
C ASN A 119 -17.31 2.89 7.89
N LYS A 120 -18.15 3.36 6.96
CA LYS A 120 -18.07 3.02 5.55
C LYS A 120 -16.75 3.48 4.92
N GLU A 121 -16.34 4.70 5.18
CA GLU A 121 -15.14 5.32 4.61
C GLU A 121 -13.88 4.55 5.05
N GLN A 122 -13.78 4.24 6.34
CA GLN A 122 -12.70 3.44 6.90
C GLN A 122 -12.71 2.01 6.34
N GLY A 123 -13.88 1.41 6.16
CA GLY A 123 -14.01 0.09 5.55
C GLY A 123 -13.48 0.06 4.11
N GLN A 124 -13.79 1.10 3.33
CA GLN A 124 -13.26 1.26 1.98
C GLN A 124 -11.73 1.50 1.97
N GLU A 125 -11.20 2.27 2.92
CA GLU A 125 -9.75 2.49 3.05
C GLU A 125 -9.02 1.19 3.37
N LEU A 126 -9.46 0.47 4.41
CA LEU A 126 -8.88 -0.82 4.79
C LEU A 126 -8.96 -1.85 3.65
N TRP A 127 -10.05 -1.82 2.87
CA TRP A 127 -10.17 -2.67 1.68
C TRP A 127 -9.16 -2.29 0.59
N ARG A 128 -8.94 -1.00 0.33
CA ARG A 128 -7.91 -0.53 -0.60
C ARG A 128 -6.50 -0.88 -0.12
N GLU A 129 -6.22 -0.77 1.18
CA GLU A 129 -4.94 -1.17 1.76
C GLU A 129 -4.68 -2.67 1.57
N PHE A 130 -5.70 -3.51 1.82
CA PHE A 130 -5.62 -4.95 1.55
C PHE A 130 -5.27 -5.25 0.08
N LEU A 131 -6.00 -4.64 -0.86
CA LEU A 131 -5.77 -4.83 -2.29
C LEU A 131 -4.40 -4.32 -2.73
N THR A 132 -3.98 -3.18 -2.19
CA THR A 132 -2.64 -2.61 -2.43
C THR A 132 -1.57 -3.58 -1.99
N GLN A 133 -1.67 -4.11 -0.76
CA GLN A 133 -0.67 -5.03 -0.24
C GLN A 133 -0.67 -6.36 -1.02
N ARG A 134 -1.86 -6.86 -1.38
CA ARG A 134 -2.02 -8.05 -2.21
C ARG A 134 -1.32 -7.90 -3.57
N PHE A 135 -1.56 -6.79 -4.26
CA PHE A 135 -0.95 -6.48 -5.56
C PHE A 135 0.56 -6.31 -5.46
N VAL A 136 1.03 -5.55 -4.47
CA VAL A 136 2.47 -5.32 -4.23
C VAL A 136 3.19 -6.63 -3.93
N ASP A 137 2.56 -7.55 -3.19
CA ASP A 137 3.12 -8.87 -2.90
C ASP A 137 3.04 -9.84 -4.09
N GLY A 138 2.33 -9.49 -5.18
CA GLY A 138 2.26 -10.30 -6.39
C GLY A 138 1.26 -11.43 -6.31
N LYS A 139 0.14 -11.21 -5.60
CA LYS A 139 -0.86 -12.24 -5.31
C LYS A 139 -2.06 -12.20 -6.26
N ASP A 140 -2.01 -11.38 -7.31
CA ASP A 140 -3.06 -11.32 -8.33
C ASP A 140 -2.63 -12.15 -9.53
N ASP A 141 -3.06 -13.41 -9.54
CA ASP A 141 -2.63 -14.42 -10.52
C ASP A 141 -3.11 -14.12 -11.96
N ASP A 142 -4.14 -13.29 -12.08
CA ASP A 142 -4.73 -12.80 -13.32
C ASP A 142 -4.01 -11.58 -13.90
N PHE A 143 -3.15 -10.92 -13.12
CA PHE A 143 -2.38 -9.76 -13.55
C PHE A 143 -1.01 -10.14 -14.11
N ASP A 144 -0.66 -9.62 -15.29
CA ASP A 144 0.68 -9.80 -15.87
C ASP A 144 1.69 -8.82 -15.25
N TYR A 145 2.33 -9.23 -14.16
CA TYR A 145 3.35 -8.44 -13.47
C TYR A 145 4.59 -8.14 -14.33
N ALA A 146 4.84 -8.86 -15.43
CA ALA A 146 5.98 -8.55 -16.30
C ALA A 146 5.88 -7.13 -16.91
N LEU A 147 4.65 -6.61 -17.06
CA LEU A 147 4.38 -5.25 -17.54
C LEU A 147 4.85 -4.15 -16.57
N VAL A 148 5.01 -4.49 -15.29
CA VAL A 148 5.33 -3.54 -14.21
C VAL A 148 6.72 -3.80 -13.65
N ASP A 149 7.03 -5.06 -13.32
CA ASP A 149 8.25 -5.45 -12.61
C ASP A 149 9.52 -5.13 -13.41
N GLY A 150 9.44 -5.17 -14.74
CA GLY A 150 10.55 -4.84 -15.64
C GLY A 150 10.52 -3.41 -16.18
N ASN A 151 9.56 -2.58 -15.76
CA ASN A 151 9.36 -1.25 -16.33
C ASN A 151 9.99 -0.16 -15.47
N GLU A 152 11.06 0.44 -15.97
CA GLU A 152 11.83 1.50 -15.31
C GLU A 152 11.08 2.84 -15.20
N ASP A 153 10.00 3.05 -15.97
CA ASP A 153 9.18 4.27 -15.86
C ASP A 153 8.52 4.40 -14.47
N TYR A 154 8.40 3.27 -13.76
CA TYR A 154 7.88 3.20 -12.40
C TYR A 154 8.96 3.38 -11.32
N ASP A 155 10.23 3.60 -11.67
CA ASP A 155 11.33 3.87 -10.72
C ASP A 155 11.37 5.32 -10.24
N GLN A 156 10.20 5.97 -10.12
CA GLN A 156 10.11 7.37 -9.70
C GLN A 156 10.65 7.58 -8.28
N VAL A 157 10.37 6.63 -7.38
CA VAL A 157 10.89 6.65 -6.00
C VAL A 157 12.42 6.61 -6.01
N GLU A 158 13.02 5.71 -6.78
CA GLU A 158 14.49 5.60 -6.87
C GLU A 158 15.11 6.88 -7.47
N ARG A 159 14.44 7.48 -8.47
CA ARG A 159 14.85 8.76 -9.04
C ARG A 159 14.79 9.90 -8.03
N GLN A 160 13.75 9.95 -7.19
CA GLN A 160 13.60 10.95 -6.14
C GLN A 160 14.63 10.74 -5.02
N GLU A 161 14.80 9.50 -4.54
CA GLU A 161 15.81 9.19 -3.52
C GLU A 161 17.23 9.53 -3.99
N ALA A 162 17.56 9.24 -5.26
CA ALA A 162 18.85 9.62 -5.84
C ALA A 162 19.03 11.14 -5.94
N GLN A 163 17.95 11.87 -6.22
CA GLN A 163 17.94 13.32 -6.27
C GLN A 163 18.06 13.94 -4.87
N ASP A 164 17.33 13.43 -3.88
CA ASP A 164 17.42 13.89 -2.50
C ASP A 164 18.83 13.67 -1.94
N ALA A 165 19.42 12.49 -2.22
CA ALA A 165 20.82 12.23 -1.87
C ALA A 165 21.82 13.19 -2.56
N TRP A 166 21.54 13.60 -3.80
CA TRP A 166 22.34 14.60 -4.50
C TRP A 166 22.20 15.99 -3.86
N PHE A 167 20.99 16.41 -3.46
CA PHE A 167 20.77 17.66 -2.74
C PHE A 167 21.41 17.67 -1.34
N GLU A 168 21.43 16.53 -0.65
CA GLU A 168 22.09 16.41 0.66
C GLU A 168 23.63 16.49 0.56
N ASP A 169 24.23 15.98 -0.53
CA ASP A 169 25.67 16.06 -0.78
C ASP A 169 26.08 17.42 -1.38
N GLU A 170 25.14 18.13 -2.03
CA GLU A 170 25.36 19.47 -2.55
C GLU A 170 25.55 20.48 -1.41
N LYS A 171 26.81 20.86 -1.16
CA LYS A 171 27.10 22.01 -0.32
C LYS A 171 26.60 23.27 -1.00
N PRO A 172 25.74 24.08 -0.37
CA PRO A 172 25.26 25.30 -0.98
C PRO A 172 26.42 26.23 -1.35
N GLU A 173 26.36 26.87 -2.52
CA GLU A 173 27.40 27.81 -2.98
C GLU A 173 27.65 28.95 -1.97
N TRP A 174 26.66 29.31 -1.15
CA TRP A 174 26.77 30.33 -0.09
C TRP A 174 27.56 29.89 1.16
N GLU A 175 27.86 28.59 1.32
CA GLU A 175 28.78 28.07 2.34
C GLU A 175 30.23 27.95 1.83
N ALA A 176 30.44 27.98 0.51
CA ALA A 176 31.76 27.84 -0.10
C ALA A 176 32.61 29.13 0.00
N ASP A 177 31.95 30.29 0.04
CA ASP A 177 32.60 31.57 0.28
C ASP A 177 32.23 32.01 1.70
N GLY A 178 33.14 31.85 2.66
CA GLY A 178 32.96 32.15 4.09
C GLY A 178 32.75 33.63 4.40
N ARG A 179 31.83 34.30 3.69
CA ARG A 179 31.39 35.66 3.94
C ARG A 179 30.08 35.59 4.69
N GLU A 180 30.14 35.89 5.98
CA GLU A 180 28.97 36.32 6.73
C GLU A 180 28.24 37.39 5.90
N ARG A 181 27.03 37.09 5.42
CA ARG A 181 26.16 38.13 4.88
C ARG A 181 25.73 39.01 6.04
N GLN A 182 26.51 40.04 6.34
CA GLN A 182 25.98 41.20 7.06
C GLN A 182 24.84 41.75 6.20
N GLY A 183 23.63 41.70 6.75
CA GLY A 183 22.43 42.19 6.08
C GLY A 183 22.54 43.68 5.82
N GLU A 184 22.88 44.05 4.59
CA GLU A 184 22.60 45.37 4.05
C GLU A 184 21.45 45.26 3.06
N THR A 185 20.23 45.11 3.59
CA THR A 185 19.03 45.49 2.84
C THR A 185 19.03 47.01 2.72
N GLY A 186 19.75 47.51 1.72
CA GLY A 186 19.66 48.89 1.26
C GLY A 186 18.30 49.15 0.61
N VAL A 187 17.27 49.28 1.43
CA VAL A 187 16.05 50.00 1.06
C VAL A 187 16.28 51.46 1.46
N GLN A 188 16.78 52.26 0.51
CA GLN A 188 16.63 53.71 0.54
C GLN A 188 15.61 54.09 -0.53
N ASP A 189 14.38 54.31 -0.11
CA ASP A 189 13.44 55.16 -0.84
C ASP A 189 13.15 56.37 0.04
N PHE A 190 13.39 57.56 -0.50
CA PHE A 190 13.00 58.87 0.04
C PHE A 190 11.79 59.39 -0.73
#